data_AF-A0A4P7H287-F1
#
_entry.id   AF-A0A4P7H287-F1
#
_cell.length_a   1.000
_cell.length_b   1.000
_cell.length_c   1.000
_cell.angle_alpha   90.00
_cell.angle_beta   90.00
_cell.angle_gamma   90.00
#
_symmetry.space_group_name_H-M   'P 1'
#
loop_
_entity.id
_entity.type
_entity.pdbx_description
1 polymer ?
#
loop_
_entity_poly.entity_id
_entity_poly.type
_entity_poly.pdbx_seq_one_letter_code
_entity_poly.pdbx_strand_id
1 'polypeptide(L)'
;MSSPVPAVFAVPVIAFVVAVTLGRFAVLNTTAIDRLLNRTLAWTAVSLVLLERGIAPQFGSLMHQLSMGATMLAIANIYGAATLWADTDPRVAARRQRYYDLAAVASVGLILLIGTPYRQAGTLLGQDSSWQEFVVSAVMWVPLIAAGRLVWRVGLRELRTGQASGYERAVFTALLAAPVIAGASLVGSIARHTGRWNADDPHLTRWAAPNFGTVFVLAAMLAVPLAELVSARAGWDQAGRRCRRLRPLWSELTAAVPEIVLPASGPVPPDARLLRMTVEIRDALMHLHRYLPAEQTTPGPPSNEYYARRLRQAITAKRAGAAPAAGTREADRFGTPSSDLDSDIRRLLELARAWQIRETHTVPTGLTKLLSKPSRSG
;
A
#
# COMPACT_ATOMS: atom_id res chain seq x y z
N MET A 1 -33.78 -22.94 3.57
CA MET A 1 -32.84 -22.83 2.44
C MET A 1 -31.44 -22.72 3.02
N SER A 2 -30.52 -23.59 2.61
CA SER A 2 -29.11 -23.51 3.00
C SER A 2 -28.46 -22.29 2.35
N SER A 3 -27.46 -21.71 3.02
CA SER A 3 -26.67 -20.60 2.45
C SER A 3 -26.19 -20.94 1.05
N PRO A 4 -26.30 -20.02 0.07
CA PRO A 4 -25.73 -20.25 -1.25
C PRO A 4 -24.23 -20.55 -1.12
N VAL A 5 -23.50 -19.71 -0.37
CA VAL A 5 -22.05 -19.89 -0.14
C VAL A 5 -21.86 -20.69 1.14
N PRO A 6 -21.06 -21.77 1.15
CA PRO A 6 -20.79 -22.50 2.38
C PRO A 6 -20.27 -21.56 3.46
N ALA A 7 -20.83 -21.63 4.68
CA ALA A 7 -20.49 -20.73 5.79
C ALA A 7 -18.98 -20.71 6.10
N VAL A 8 -18.31 -21.84 5.83
CA VAL A 8 -16.85 -22.01 5.93
C VAL A 8 -16.07 -20.99 5.08
N PHE A 9 -16.64 -20.52 3.96
CA PHE A 9 -16.02 -19.49 3.11
C PHE A 9 -16.58 -18.09 3.37
N ALA A 10 -17.89 -17.97 3.63
CA ALA A 10 -18.52 -16.66 3.81
C ALA A 10 -18.03 -15.94 5.08
N VAL A 11 -17.99 -16.66 6.22
CA VAL A 11 -17.62 -16.08 7.52
C VAL A 11 -16.19 -15.52 7.52
N PRO A 12 -15.15 -16.24 7.04
CA PRO A 12 -13.80 -15.68 6.98
C PRO A 12 -13.68 -14.45 6.08
N VAL A 13 -14.38 -14.44 4.93
CA VAL A 13 -14.37 -13.28 4.02
C VAL A 13 -15.00 -12.07 4.69
N ILE A 14 -16.16 -12.23 5.34
CA ILE A 14 -16.80 -11.14 6.08
C ILE A 14 -15.90 -10.64 7.21
N ALA A 15 -15.35 -11.56 8.02
CA ALA A 15 -14.46 -11.21 9.12
C ALA A 15 -13.24 -10.41 8.62
N PHE A 16 -12.64 -10.84 7.51
CA PHE A 16 -11.53 -10.13 6.86
C PHE A 16 -11.93 -8.72 6.41
N VAL A 17 -13.04 -8.58 5.67
CA VAL A 17 -13.53 -7.29 5.17
C VAL A 17 -13.85 -6.34 6.33
N VAL A 18 -14.48 -6.83 7.40
CA VAL A 18 -14.77 -6.04 8.61
C VAL A 18 -13.49 -5.61 9.31
N ALA A 19 -12.52 -6.51 9.49
CA ALA A 19 -11.24 -6.19 10.11
C ALA A 19 -10.47 -5.11 9.32
N VAL A 20 -10.41 -5.24 7.99
CA VAL A 20 -9.80 -4.23 7.11
C VAL A 20 -10.52 -2.89 7.23
N THR A 21 -11.86 -2.91 7.25
CA THR A 21 -12.68 -1.70 7.40
C THR A 21 -12.33 -0.98 8.70
N LEU A 22 -12.37 -1.68 9.84
CA LEU A 22 -12.07 -1.11 11.16
C LEU A 22 -10.63 -0.57 11.24
N GLY A 23 -9.66 -1.35 10.75
CA GLY A 23 -8.26 -0.94 10.72
C GLY A 23 -8.05 0.33 9.88
N ARG A 24 -8.70 0.42 8.72
CA ARG A 24 -8.65 1.63 7.89
C ARG A 24 -9.32 2.83 8.55
N PHE A 25 -10.46 2.65 9.21
CA PHE A 25 -11.10 3.77 9.95
C PHE A 25 -10.21 4.30 11.08
N ALA A 26 -9.53 3.41 11.80
CA ALA A 26 -8.64 3.79 12.89
C ALA A 26 -7.38 4.54 12.41
N VAL A 27 -6.91 4.26 11.20
CA VAL A 27 -5.56 4.64 10.77
C VAL A 27 -5.54 5.58 9.56
N LEU A 28 -6.41 5.36 8.57
CA LEU A 28 -6.40 6.01 7.25
C LEU A 28 -7.70 6.80 7.06
N ASN A 29 -7.83 7.95 7.73
CA ASN A 29 -9.05 8.78 7.69
C ASN A 29 -8.78 10.29 7.45
N THR A 30 -7.57 10.62 7.00
CA THR A 30 -7.13 12.01 6.87
C THR A 30 -7.63 12.65 5.57
N THR A 31 -7.51 11.93 4.45
CA THR A 31 -7.87 12.46 3.13
C THR A 31 -9.35 12.28 2.80
N ALA A 32 -9.88 13.09 1.88
CA ALA A 32 -11.26 12.96 1.41
C ALA A 32 -11.50 11.64 0.65
N ILE A 33 -10.49 11.18 -0.10
CA ILE A 33 -10.53 9.91 -0.83
C ILE A 33 -10.58 8.74 0.16
N ASP A 34 -9.73 8.76 1.19
CA ASP A 34 -9.73 7.71 2.23
C ASP A 34 -11.09 7.60 2.93
N ARG A 35 -11.72 8.74 3.25
CA ARG A 35 -13.08 8.77 3.81
C ARG A 35 -14.10 8.07 2.92
N LEU A 36 -14.05 8.31 1.62
CA LEU A 36 -14.97 7.67 0.67
C LEU A 36 -14.69 6.18 0.52
N LEU A 37 -13.42 5.78 0.43
CA LEU A 37 -13.04 4.36 0.36
C LEU A 37 -13.42 3.60 1.64
N ASN A 38 -13.29 4.23 2.80
CA ASN A 38 -13.72 3.64 4.08
C ASN A 38 -15.25 3.51 4.15
N ARG A 39 -16.00 4.51 3.67
CA ARG A 39 -17.46 4.42 3.53
C ARG A 39 -17.87 3.31 2.57
N THR A 40 -17.19 3.17 1.43
CA THR A 40 -17.38 2.06 0.49
C THR A 40 -17.22 0.72 1.21
N LEU A 41 -16.11 0.51 1.90
CA LEU A 41 -15.84 -0.74 2.62
C LEU A 41 -16.88 -1.04 3.71
N ALA A 42 -17.30 -0.02 4.46
CA ALA A 42 -18.37 -0.17 5.44
C ALA A 42 -19.68 -0.64 4.79
N TRP A 43 -20.09 -0.01 3.68
CA TRP A 43 -21.29 -0.40 2.97
C TRP A 43 -21.19 -1.78 2.31
N THR A 44 -20.02 -2.16 1.79
CA THR A 44 -19.82 -3.53 1.28
C THR A 44 -19.81 -4.56 2.40
N ALA A 45 -19.25 -4.25 3.57
CA ALA A 45 -19.32 -5.13 4.74
C ALA A 45 -20.78 -5.34 5.19
N VAL A 46 -21.55 -4.25 5.29
CA VAL A 46 -22.99 -4.30 5.57
C VAL A 46 -23.73 -5.13 4.52
N SER A 47 -23.42 -4.94 3.24
CA SER A 47 -24.01 -5.71 2.14
C SER A 47 -23.77 -7.22 2.31
N LEU A 48 -22.54 -7.64 2.62
CA LEU A 48 -22.20 -9.06 2.83
C LEU A 48 -22.93 -9.65 4.06
N VAL A 49 -22.95 -8.92 5.18
CA VAL A 49 -23.64 -9.36 6.40
C VAL A 49 -25.14 -9.52 6.14
N LEU A 50 -25.76 -8.56 5.45
CA LEU A 50 -27.18 -8.63 5.08
C LEU A 50 -27.45 -9.79 4.12
N LEU A 51 -26.55 -10.06 3.18
CA LEU A 51 -26.67 -11.18 2.25
C LEU A 51 -26.61 -12.53 2.98
N GLU A 52 -25.74 -12.67 3.99
CA GLU A 52 -25.64 -13.88 4.82
C GLU A 52 -26.80 -14.00 5.82
N ARG A 53 -27.33 -12.89 6.36
CA ARG A 53 -28.51 -12.93 7.25
C ARG A 53 -29.83 -13.10 6.49
N GLY A 54 -29.87 -12.75 5.20
CA GLY A 54 -31.02 -12.95 4.32
C GLY A 54 -31.34 -14.41 4.00
N ILE A 55 -30.67 -15.36 4.65
CA ILE A 55 -30.92 -16.80 4.54
C ILE A 55 -32.05 -17.23 5.50
N ALA A 56 -32.41 -16.40 6.50
CA ALA A 56 -33.54 -16.66 7.37
C ALA A 56 -34.88 -16.57 6.59
N PRO A 57 -35.71 -17.63 6.58
CA PRO A 57 -36.88 -17.73 5.69
C PRO A 57 -37.94 -16.64 5.90
N GLN A 58 -37.97 -16.01 7.07
CA GLN A 58 -38.94 -14.95 7.39
C GLN A 58 -38.54 -13.55 6.90
N PHE A 59 -37.25 -13.30 6.67
CA PHE A 59 -36.72 -11.96 6.35
C PHE A 59 -35.85 -11.92 5.09
N GLY A 60 -35.72 -13.04 4.38
CA GLY A 60 -34.72 -13.18 3.32
C GLY A 60 -34.86 -12.19 2.18
N SER A 61 -36.10 -11.93 1.74
CA SER A 61 -36.39 -10.97 0.66
C SER A 61 -36.07 -9.52 1.05
N LEU A 62 -36.36 -9.10 2.29
CA LEU A 62 -36.03 -7.77 2.79
C LEU A 62 -34.51 -7.59 2.96
N MET A 63 -33.84 -8.56 3.58
CA MET A 63 -32.39 -8.51 3.78
C MET A 63 -31.63 -8.48 2.45
N HIS A 64 -32.11 -9.23 1.45
CA HIS A 64 -31.56 -9.19 0.09
C HIS A 64 -31.71 -7.80 -0.54
N GLN A 65 -32.88 -7.17 -0.43
CA GLN A 65 -33.13 -5.80 -0.93
C GLN A 65 -32.26 -4.76 -0.21
N LEU A 66 -32.10 -4.87 1.11
CA LEU A 66 -31.21 -4.00 1.87
C LEU A 66 -29.74 -4.21 1.50
N SER A 67 -29.32 -5.45 1.19
CA SER A 67 -27.97 -5.75 0.70
C SER A 67 -27.69 -5.09 -0.67
N MET A 68 -28.67 -5.11 -1.59
CA MET A 68 -28.60 -4.37 -2.85
C MET A 68 -28.51 -2.86 -2.61
N GLY A 69 -29.30 -2.33 -1.68
CA GLY A 69 -29.25 -0.92 -1.29
C GLY A 69 -27.89 -0.51 -0.71
N ALA A 70 -27.30 -1.33 0.16
CA ALA A 70 -25.95 -1.13 0.69
C ALA A 70 -24.90 -1.14 -0.43
N THR A 71 -25.04 -2.02 -1.42
CA THR A 71 -24.16 -2.05 -2.61
C THR A 71 -24.27 -0.75 -3.40
N MET A 72 -25.48 -0.19 -3.57
CA MET A 72 -25.69 1.08 -4.26
C MET A 72 -25.00 2.25 -3.56
N LEU A 73 -25.06 2.28 -2.22
CA LEU A 73 -24.34 3.27 -1.42
C LEU A 73 -22.82 3.09 -1.57
N ALA A 74 -22.31 1.87 -1.61
CA ALA A 74 -20.90 1.61 -1.89
C ALA A 74 -20.49 2.14 -3.27
N ILE A 75 -21.29 1.88 -4.31
CA ILE A 75 -21.04 2.36 -5.69
C ILE A 75 -20.98 3.89 -5.74
N ALA A 76 -21.89 4.59 -5.06
CA ALA A 76 -21.88 6.06 -5.02
C ALA A 76 -20.61 6.63 -4.35
N ASN A 77 -20.07 5.96 -3.33
CA ASN A 77 -18.81 6.35 -2.69
C ASN A 77 -17.60 6.05 -3.61
N ILE A 78 -17.59 4.93 -4.32
CA ILE A 78 -16.56 4.61 -5.32
C ILE A 78 -16.57 5.64 -6.45
N TYR A 79 -17.76 6.00 -6.94
CA TYR A 79 -17.91 7.01 -7.98
C TYR A 79 -17.34 8.36 -7.52
N GLY A 80 -17.68 8.78 -6.29
CA GLY A 80 -17.09 9.95 -5.65
C GLY A 80 -15.56 9.92 -5.60
N ALA A 81 -14.99 8.82 -5.11
CA ALA A 81 -13.55 8.64 -5.04
C ALA A 81 -12.90 8.71 -6.43
N ALA A 82 -13.51 8.07 -7.44
CA ALA A 82 -13.03 8.11 -8.82
C ALA A 82 -13.08 9.52 -9.43
N THR A 83 -14.09 10.33 -9.11
CA THR A 83 -14.15 11.72 -9.57
C THR A 83 -13.11 12.62 -8.90
N LEU A 84 -12.77 12.36 -7.64
CA LEU A 84 -11.67 13.05 -6.95
C LEU A 84 -10.32 12.69 -7.56
N TRP A 85 -10.10 11.42 -7.90
CA TRP A 85 -8.88 11.00 -8.61
C TRP A 85 -8.77 11.59 -10.02
N ALA A 86 -9.89 11.94 -10.65
CA ALA A 86 -9.91 12.62 -11.94
C ALA A 86 -9.63 14.14 -11.84
N ASP A 87 -8.98 14.59 -10.76
CA ASP A 87 -8.52 15.96 -10.54
C ASP A 87 -9.64 17.00 -10.33
N THR A 88 -10.75 16.57 -9.71
CA THR A 88 -11.81 17.50 -9.31
C THR A 88 -11.45 18.21 -7.99
N ASP A 89 -11.61 19.53 -7.92
CA ASP A 89 -11.46 20.32 -6.69
C ASP A 89 -12.22 19.65 -5.51
N PRO A 90 -11.54 19.33 -4.38
CA PRO A 90 -12.15 18.69 -3.21
C PRO A 90 -13.43 19.37 -2.70
N ARG A 91 -13.54 20.70 -2.82
CA ARG A 91 -14.71 21.45 -2.35
C ARG A 91 -15.93 21.21 -3.25
N VAL A 92 -15.72 21.18 -4.56
CA VAL A 92 -16.77 20.88 -5.54
C VAL A 92 -17.16 19.39 -5.46
N ALA A 93 -16.19 18.52 -5.23
CA ALA A 93 -16.41 17.09 -5.06
C ALA A 93 -17.28 16.77 -3.84
N ALA A 94 -17.10 17.46 -2.70
CA ALA A 94 -17.94 17.26 -1.52
C ALA A 94 -19.42 17.60 -1.77
N ARG A 95 -19.69 18.66 -2.56
CA ARG A 95 -21.06 19.01 -2.96
C ARG A 95 -21.64 17.99 -3.94
N ARG A 96 -20.87 17.54 -4.92
CA ARG A 96 -21.26 16.48 -5.87
C ARG A 96 -21.54 15.15 -5.18
N GLN A 97 -20.76 14.79 -4.16
CA GLN A 97 -20.98 13.58 -3.38
C GLN A 97 -22.36 13.55 -2.73
N ARG A 98 -22.88 14.69 -2.25
CA ARG A 98 -24.24 14.75 -1.69
C ARG A 98 -25.29 14.39 -2.72
N TYR A 99 -25.12 14.80 -3.98
CA TYR A 99 -26.03 14.41 -5.05
C TYR A 99 -25.91 12.92 -5.39
N TYR A 100 -24.69 12.35 -5.37
CA TYR A 100 -24.50 10.90 -5.56
C TYR A 100 -25.11 10.08 -4.43
N ASP A 101 -24.93 10.52 -3.18
CA ASP A 101 -25.52 9.89 -1.99
C ASP A 101 -27.06 9.98 -2.05
N LEU A 102 -27.62 11.13 -2.42
CA LEU A 102 -29.08 11.29 -2.61
C LEU A 102 -29.63 10.39 -3.73
N ALA A 103 -28.94 10.32 -4.87
CA ALA A 103 -29.32 9.45 -5.98
C ALA A 103 -29.28 7.98 -5.54
N ALA A 104 -28.26 7.57 -4.78
CA ALA A 104 -28.17 6.22 -4.24
C ALA A 104 -29.32 5.91 -3.26
N VAL A 105 -29.63 6.82 -2.34
CA VAL A 105 -30.76 6.66 -1.40
C VAL A 105 -32.09 6.58 -2.17
N ALA A 106 -32.29 7.41 -3.19
CA ALA A 106 -33.48 7.33 -4.04
C ALA A 106 -33.58 5.98 -4.77
N SER A 107 -32.45 5.47 -5.29
CA SER A 107 -32.38 4.13 -5.88
C SER A 107 -32.69 3.02 -4.86
N VAL A 108 -32.23 3.14 -3.62
CA VAL A 108 -32.60 2.18 -2.54
C VAL A 108 -34.12 2.22 -2.29
N GLY A 109 -34.71 3.40 -2.22
CA GLY A 109 -36.17 3.56 -2.09
C GLY A 109 -36.94 2.90 -3.23
N LEU A 110 -36.47 3.09 -4.47
CA LEU A 110 -37.05 2.45 -5.65
C LEU A 110 -36.92 0.92 -5.61
N ILE A 111 -35.77 0.38 -5.21
CA ILE A 111 -35.54 -1.07 -5.05
C ILE A 111 -36.50 -1.64 -3.98
N LEU A 112 -36.69 -0.94 -2.86
CA LEU A 112 -37.60 -1.39 -1.80
C LEU A 112 -39.07 -1.32 -2.24
N LEU A 113 -39.45 -0.32 -3.03
CA LEU A 113 -40.81 -0.16 -3.55
C LEU A 113 -41.13 -1.26 -4.58
N ILE A 114 -40.27 -1.43 -5.59
CA ILE A 114 -40.40 -2.50 -6.60
C ILE A 114 -40.33 -3.88 -5.94
N GLY A 115 -39.52 -4.03 -4.89
CA GLY A 115 -39.35 -5.26 -4.16
C GLY A 115 -40.52 -5.64 -3.25
N THR A 116 -41.45 -4.73 -2.96
CA THR A 116 -42.58 -4.97 -2.05
C THR A 116 -43.49 -6.14 -2.48
N PRO A 117 -43.96 -6.25 -3.73
CA PRO A 117 -44.78 -7.39 -4.17
C PRO A 117 -44.04 -8.73 -4.02
N TYR A 118 -42.75 -8.79 -4.34
CA TYR A 118 -41.93 -10.00 -4.15
C TYR A 118 -41.81 -10.39 -2.68
N ARG A 119 -41.65 -9.41 -1.78
CA ARG A 119 -41.66 -9.69 -0.33
C ARG A 119 -42.97 -10.31 0.14
N GLN A 120 -44.10 -9.79 -0.36
CA GLN A 120 -45.43 -10.30 -0.02
C GLN A 120 -45.67 -11.70 -0.59
N ALA A 121 -45.13 -11.99 -1.77
CA ALA A 121 -45.21 -13.30 -2.42
C ALA A 121 -44.21 -14.32 -1.85
N GLY A 122 -43.31 -13.92 -0.94
CA GLY A 122 -42.25 -14.79 -0.42
C GLY A 122 -41.18 -15.15 -1.45
N THR A 123 -41.14 -14.46 -2.59
CA THR A 123 -40.16 -14.67 -3.66
C THR A 123 -39.02 -13.67 -3.56
N LEU A 124 -37.87 -14.03 -4.12
CA LEU A 124 -36.70 -13.16 -4.19
C LEU A 124 -36.77 -12.30 -5.46
N LEU A 125 -36.35 -11.04 -5.32
CA LEU A 125 -36.21 -10.13 -6.45
C LEU A 125 -35.19 -10.73 -7.44
N GLY A 126 -35.63 -10.99 -8.67
CA GLY A 126 -34.84 -11.65 -9.70
C GLY A 126 -35.07 -13.16 -9.87
N GLN A 127 -36.05 -13.77 -9.18
CA GLN A 127 -36.49 -15.12 -9.52
C GLN A 127 -37.37 -15.16 -10.77
N ASP A 128 -38.12 -14.09 -11.05
CA ASP A 128 -39.05 -14.02 -12.19
C ASP A 128 -38.58 -13.01 -13.24
N SER A 129 -38.56 -13.41 -14.51
CA SER A 129 -38.16 -12.58 -15.66
C SER A 129 -39.24 -11.54 -15.99
N SER A 130 -39.28 -10.50 -15.16
CA SER A 130 -40.32 -9.46 -15.15
C SER A 130 -39.70 -8.10 -15.48
N TRP A 131 -40.51 -7.17 -16.01
CA TRP A 131 -40.04 -5.82 -16.34
C TRP A 131 -39.48 -5.06 -15.11
N GLN A 132 -39.97 -5.40 -13.92
CA GLN A 132 -39.52 -4.89 -12.63
C GLN A 132 -38.05 -5.28 -12.35
N GLU A 133 -37.66 -6.51 -12.67
CA GLU A 133 -36.27 -6.97 -12.58
C GLU A 133 -35.36 -6.18 -13.53
N PHE A 134 -35.84 -5.85 -14.73
CA PHE A 134 -35.09 -5.05 -15.70
C PHE A 134 -34.82 -3.64 -15.16
N VAL A 135 -35.82 -2.99 -14.54
CA VAL A 135 -35.65 -1.67 -13.93
C VAL A 135 -34.62 -1.70 -12.81
N VAL A 136 -34.73 -2.67 -11.89
CA VAL A 136 -33.78 -2.82 -10.77
C VAL A 136 -32.37 -3.11 -11.27
N SER A 137 -32.25 -3.96 -12.29
CA SER A 137 -30.98 -4.26 -12.95
C SER A 137 -30.37 -3.00 -13.56
N ALA A 138 -31.14 -2.21 -14.32
CA ALA A 138 -30.65 -0.98 -14.92
C ALA A 138 -30.18 0.03 -13.87
N VAL A 139 -30.94 0.20 -12.79
CA VAL A 139 -30.61 1.08 -11.65
C VAL A 139 -29.28 0.69 -11.00
N MET A 140 -28.98 -0.61 -10.92
CA MET A 140 -27.72 -1.12 -10.34
C MET A 140 -26.55 -1.05 -11.32
N TRP A 141 -26.76 -1.44 -12.58
CA TRP A 141 -25.68 -1.59 -13.56
C TRP A 141 -25.22 -0.25 -14.15
N VAL A 142 -26.12 0.71 -14.39
CA VAL A 142 -25.74 2.00 -15.02
C VAL A 142 -24.72 2.77 -14.18
N PRO A 143 -24.91 2.97 -12.86
CA PRO A 143 -23.93 3.65 -12.01
C PRO A 143 -22.63 2.86 -11.88
N LEU A 144 -22.71 1.53 -11.82
CA LEU A 144 -21.53 0.66 -11.75
C LEU A 144 -20.68 0.77 -13.01
N ILE A 145 -21.29 0.75 -14.20
CA ILE A 145 -20.62 0.94 -15.49
C ILE A 145 -20.02 2.34 -15.57
N ALA A 146 -20.73 3.37 -15.12
CA ALA A 146 -20.22 4.73 -15.10
C ALA A 146 -18.98 4.88 -14.19
N ALA A 147 -19.03 4.31 -12.98
CA ALA A 147 -17.90 4.26 -12.05
C ALA A 147 -16.73 3.48 -12.65
N GLY A 148 -17.01 2.30 -13.21
CA GLY A 148 -16.01 1.45 -13.89
C GLY A 148 -15.32 2.17 -15.05
N ARG A 149 -16.06 2.91 -15.89
CA ARG A 149 -15.48 3.71 -16.99
C ARG A 149 -14.59 4.84 -16.50
N LEU A 150 -14.93 5.49 -15.38
CA LEU A 150 -14.10 6.54 -14.78
C LEU A 150 -12.80 5.96 -14.24
N VAL A 151 -12.93 4.93 -13.40
CA VAL A 151 -11.80 4.16 -12.88
C VAL A 151 -10.90 3.67 -14.02
N TRP A 152 -11.49 3.14 -15.08
CA TRP A 152 -10.77 2.65 -16.25
C TRP A 152 -9.95 3.74 -16.93
N ARG A 153 -10.55 4.91 -17.16
CA ARG A 153 -9.86 6.04 -17.77
C ARG A 153 -8.71 6.57 -16.90
N VAL A 154 -8.93 6.69 -15.59
CA VAL A 154 -7.90 7.16 -14.65
C VAL A 154 -6.77 6.15 -14.57
N GLY A 155 -7.09 4.86 -14.41
CA GLY A 155 -6.09 3.79 -14.34
C GLY A 155 -5.26 3.69 -15.63
N LEU A 156 -5.88 3.79 -16.80
CA LEU A 156 -5.14 3.83 -18.06
C LEU A 156 -4.25 5.07 -18.19
N ARG A 157 -4.70 6.23 -17.71
CA ARG A 157 -3.90 7.45 -17.72
C ARG A 157 -2.64 7.28 -16.86
N GLU A 158 -2.78 6.78 -15.64
CA GLU A 158 -1.65 6.55 -14.73
C GLU A 158 -0.71 5.43 -15.17
N LEU A 159 -1.24 4.38 -15.79
CA LEU A 159 -0.40 3.33 -16.39
C LEU A 159 0.41 3.86 -17.58
N ARG A 160 -0.14 4.82 -18.33
CA ARG A 160 0.53 5.44 -19.48
C ARG A 160 1.56 6.50 -19.10
N THR A 161 1.39 7.21 -17.99
CA THR A 161 2.36 8.21 -17.51
C THR A 161 3.65 7.57 -16.99
N GLY A 162 3.65 6.27 -16.69
CA GLY A 162 4.85 5.50 -16.34
C GLY A 162 5.42 5.80 -14.95
N GLN A 163 4.85 6.78 -14.24
CA GLN A 163 5.26 7.21 -12.90
C GLN A 163 4.69 6.32 -11.78
N ALA A 164 3.74 5.44 -12.11
CA ALA A 164 3.10 4.58 -11.12
C ALA A 164 4.05 3.50 -10.57
N SER A 165 4.16 3.44 -9.25
CA SER A 165 4.86 2.37 -8.51
C SER A 165 4.29 0.99 -8.87
N GLY A 166 5.09 -0.08 -8.79
CA GLY A 166 4.62 -1.44 -9.07
C GLY A 166 3.40 -1.86 -8.24
N TYR A 167 3.30 -1.32 -7.01
CA TYR A 167 2.13 -1.46 -6.15
C TYR A 167 0.90 -0.72 -6.70
N GLU A 168 1.06 0.53 -7.13
CA GLU A 168 -0.02 1.31 -7.75
C GLU A 168 -0.52 0.64 -9.02
N ARG A 169 0.38 0.05 -9.82
CA ARG A 169 0.00 -0.75 -10.99
C ARG A 169 -0.87 -1.94 -10.59
N ALA A 170 -0.51 -2.71 -9.57
CA ALA A 170 -1.31 -3.82 -9.08
C ALA A 170 -2.69 -3.38 -8.58
N VAL A 171 -2.75 -2.25 -7.86
CA VAL A 171 -4.01 -1.65 -7.42
C VAL A 171 -4.86 -1.24 -8.62
N PHE A 172 -4.30 -0.54 -9.60
CA PHE A 172 -5.03 -0.17 -10.82
C PHE A 172 -5.47 -1.41 -11.59
N THR A 173 -4.63 -2.43 -11.78
CA THR A 173 -5.00 -3.66 -12.49
C THR A 173 -6.15 -4.39 -11.80
N ALA A 174 -6.16 -4.48 -10.48
CA ALA A 174 -7.24 -5.13 -9.74
C ALA A 174 -8.54 -4.28 -9.74
N LEU A 175 -8.42 -2.94 -9.73
CA LEU A 175 -9.55 -2.02 -9.89
C LEU A 175 -10.16 -2.11 -11.30
N LEU A 176 -9.34 -2.38 -12.32
CA LEU A 176 -9.74 -2.65 -13.71
C LEU A 176 -10.35 -4.06 -13.88
N ALA A 177 -9.93 -5.04 -13.07
CA ALA A 177 -10.47 -6.39 -13.09
C ALA A 177 -11.90 -6.46 -12.55
N ALA A 178 -12.25 -5.66 -11.54
CA ALA A 178 -13.59 -5.64 -10.95
C ALA A 178 -14.73 -5.41 -11.98
N PRO A 179 -14.69 -4.39 -12.87
CA PRO A 179 -15.71 -4.23 -13.90
C PRO A 179 -15.67 -5.33 -14.98
N VAL A 180 -14.54 -6.00 -15.21
CA VAL A 180 -14.45 -7.16 -16.11
C VAL A 180 -15.16 -8.37 -15.50
N ILE A 181 -14.94 -8.64 -14.21
CA ILE A 181 -15.62 -9.71 -13.44
C ILE A 181 -17.13 -9.42 -13.37
N ALA A 182 -17.50 -8.17 -13.09
CA ALA A 182 -18.90 -7.75 -13.11
C ALA A 182 -19.51 -7.87 -14.52
N GLY A 183 -18.79 -7.48 -15.57
CA GLY A 183 -19.22 -7.62 -16.97
C GLY A 183 -19.39 -9.08 -17.40
N ALA A 184 -18.49 -9.97 -16.98
CA ALA A 184 -18.62 -11.42 -17.20
C ALA A 184 -19.87 -11.98 -16.52
N SER A 185 -20.25 -11.45 -15.35
CA SER A 185 -21.47 -11.82 -14.63
C SER A 185 -22.74 -11.36 -15.37
N LEU A 186 -22.68 -10.20 -16.05
CA LEU A 186 -23.75 -9.71 -16.92
C LEU A 186 -23.89 -10.58 -18.18
N VAL A 187 -22.78 -10.92 -18.84
CA VAL A 187 -22.78 -11.84 -20.00
C VAL A 187 -23.32 -13.22 -19.61
N GLY A 188 -22.92 -13.74 -18.44
CA GLY A 188 -23.46 -14.97 -17.88
C GLY A 188 -24.96 -14.87 -17.54
N SER A 189 -25.48 -13.67 -17.24
CA SER A 189 -26.93 -13.47 -17.02
C SER A 189 -27.70 -13.43 -18.35
N ILE A 190 -27.13 -12.83 -19.40
CA ILE A 190 -27.70 -12.77 -20.76
C ILE A 190 -27.67 -14.15 -21.44
N ALA A 191 -26.57 -14.87 -21.34
CA ALA A 191 -26.42 -16.22 -21.89
C ALA A 191 -27.43 -17.22 -21.28
N ARG A 192 -27.78 -17.03 -20.01
CA ARG A 192 -28.83 -17.81 -19.34
C ARG A 192 -30.24 -17.39 -19.75
N HIS A 193 -30.51 -16.09 -19.89
CA HIS A 193 -31.79 -15.58 -20.41
C HIS A 193 -32.08 -16.07 -21.84
N THR A 194 -31.03 -16.34 -22.62
CA THR A 194 -31.14 -16.90 -23.98
C THR A 194 -31.19 -18.44 -24.00
N GLY A 195 -31.28 -19.09 -22.83
CA GLY A 195 -31.39 -20.55 -22.70
C GLY A 195 -30.11 -21.32 -23.01
N ARG A 196 -28.95 -20.65 -23.17
CA ARG A 196 -27.69 -21.29 -23.56
C ARG A 196 -26.93 -21.95 -22.41
N TRP A 197 -27.35 -21.73 -21.15
CA TRP A 197 -26.68 -22.28 -19.97
C TRP A 197 -27.70 -22.50 -18.84
N ASN A 198 -27.77 -23.71 -18.29
CA ASN A 198 -28.48 -23.99 -17.02
C ASN A 198 -27.46 -24.27 -15.92
N ALA A 199 -27.53 -23.54 -14.80
CA ALA A 199 -26.69 -23.76 -13.63
C ALA A 199 -27.52 -24.41 -12.51
N ASP A 200 -26.97 -25.42 -11.85
CA ASP A 200 -27.68 -26.26 -10.86
C ASP A 200 -28.15 -25.49 -9.62
N ASP A 201 -27.56 -24.32 -9.31
CA ASP A 201 -28.00 -23.44 -8.23
C ASP A 201 -28.06 -21.96 -8.68
N PRO A 202 -29.22 -21.52 -9.21
CA PRO A 202 -29.34 -20.23 -9.91
C PRO A 202 -28.95 -19.02 -9.06
N HIS A 203 -29.13 -19.08 -7.74
CA HIS A 203 -28.90 -17.96 -6.83
C HIS A 203 -27.43 -17.85 -6.38
N LEU A 204 -26.74 -18.99 -6.19
CA LEU A 204 -25.33 -19.06 -5.81
C LEU A 204 -24.42 -18.44 -6.88
N THR A 205 -24.61 -18.86 -8.13
CA THR A 205 -23.74 -18.47 -9.25
C THR A 205 -24.09 -17.08 -9.79
N ARG A 206 -25.33 -16.60 -9.58
CA ARG A 206 -25.81 -15.33 -10.15
C ARG A 206 -25.39 -14.11 -9.34
N TRP A 207 -25.37 -14.20 -8.01
CA TRP A 207 -25.19 -13.01 -7.16
C TRP A 207 -24.15 -13.18 -6.06
N ALA A 208 -24.13 -14.31 -5.36
CA ALA A 208 -23.30 -14.45 -4.18
C ALA A 208 -21.81 -14.58 -4.54
N ALA A 209 -21.42 -15.57 -5.35
CA ALA A 209 -20.00 -15.82 -5.63
C ALA A 209 -19.26 -14.62 -6.27
N PRO A 210 -19.81 -13.94 -7.30
CA PRO A 210 -19.14 -12.76 -7.87
C PRO A 210 -19.07 -11.58 -6.90
N ASN A 211 -20.09 -11.37 -6.06
CA ASN A 211 -20.10 -10.28 -5.09
C ASN A 211 -19.07 -10.53 -3.97
N PHE A 212 -19.04 -11.72 -3.39
CA PHE A 212 -18.05 -12.11 -2.39
C PHE A 212 -16.62 -11.99 -2.94
N GLY A 213 -16.37 -12.49 -4.16
CA GLY A 213 -15.06 -12.38 -4.80
C GLY A 213 -14.64 -10.93 -5.05
N THR A 214 -15.54 -10.11 -5.57
CA THR A 214 -15.26 -8.70 -5.86
C THR A 214 -14.98 -7.90 -4.59
N VAL A 215 -15.80 -8.10 -3.54
CA VAL A 215 -15.61 -7.41 -2.25
C VAL A 215 -14.33 -7.88 -1.57
N PHE A 216 -14.01 -9.18 -1.63
CA PHE A 216 -12.76 -9.71 -1.08
C PHE A 216 -11.54 -9.08 -1.77
N VAL A 217 -11.52 -9.03 -3.11
CA VAL A 217 -10.43 -8.40 -3.87
C VAL A 217 -10.31 -6.91 -3.51
N LEU A 218 -11.43 -6.18 -3.48
CA LEU A 218 -11.45 -4.76 -3.10
C LEU A 218 -10.89 -4.55 -1.68
N ALA A 219 -11.32 -5.36 -0.71
CA ALA A 219 -10.83 -5.28 0.66
C ALA A 219 -9.34 -5.63 0.76
N ALA A 220 -8.88 -6.67 0.06
CA ALA A 220 -7.48 -7.05 0.04
C ALA A 220 -6.59 -5.93 -0.52
N MET A 221 -7.01 -5.28 -1.61
CA MET A 221 -6.30 -4.12 -2.17
C MET A 221 -6.24 -2.96 -1.17
N LEU A 222 -7.36 -2.64 -0.53
CA LEU A 222 -7.43 -1.54 0.43
C LEU A 222 -6.74 -1.88 1.76
N ALA A 223 -6.43 -3.14 2.03
CA ALA A 223 -5.67 -3.59 3.20
C ALA A 223 -4.16 -3.34 3.06
N VAL A 224 -3.62 -3.21 1.85
CA VAL A 224 -2.16 -3.05 1.67
C VAL A 224 -1.57 -1.80 2.35
N PRO A 225 -2.10 -0.58 2.19
CA PRO A 225 -1.53 0.60 2.87
C PRO A 225 -1.70 0.51 4.39
N LEU A 226 -2.72 -0.22 4.86
CA LEU A 226 -2.88 -0.53 6.27
C LEU A 226 -1.77 -1.48 6.75
N ALA A 227 -1.48 -2.53 5.98
CA ALA A 227 -0.41 -3.48 6.28
C ALA A 227 0.96 -2.79 6.29
N GLU A 228 1.25 -1.92 5.32
CA GLU A 228 2.47 -1.11 5.29
C GLU A 228 2.59 -0.24 6.54
N LEU A 229 1.54 0.48 6.91
CA LEU A 229 1.57 1.38 8.05
C LEU A 229 1.59 0.65 9.40
N VAL A 230 0.92 -0.49 9.51
CA VAL A 230 1.02 -1.38 10.69
C VAL A 230 2.42 -1.97 10.78
N SER A 231 3.00 -2.40 9.65
CA SER A 231 4.39 -2.90 9.63
C SER A 231 5.40 -1.82 10.02
N ALA A 232 5.18 -0.57 9.59
CA ALA A 232 5.98 0.58 9.98
C ALA A 232 5.87 0.88 11.47
N ARG A 233 4.65 0.86 12.04
CA ARG A 233 4.44 1.07 13.49
C ARG A 233 4.96 -0.08 14.33
N ALA A 234 4.85 -1.32 13.86
CA ALA A 234 5.39 -2.51 14.53
C ALA A 234 6.92 -2.63 14.41
N GLY A 235 7.59 -1.73 13.69
CA GLY A 235 9.03 -1.80 13.42
C GLY A 235 9.43 -2.97 12.52
N TRP A 236 8.46 -3.59 11.85
CA TRP A 236 8.64 -4.62 10.84
C TRP A 236 8.98 -4.03 9.47
N ASP A 237 8.92 -2.71 9.34
CA ASP A 237 9.40 -1.96 8.19
C ASP A 237 10.89 -2.26 7.93
N GLN A 238 11.14 -2.93 6.81
CA GLN A 238 12.46 -3.30 6.35
C GLN A 238 13.28 -2.04 6.01
N ALA A 239 12.69 -1.01 5.43
CA ALA A 239 13.37 0.24 5.08
C ALA A 239 13.75 1.02 6.34
N GLY A 240 12.87 1.10 7.34
CA GLY A 240 13.17 1.68 8.65
C GLY A 240 14.32 0.96 9.37
N ARG A 241 14.36 -0.38 9.34
CA ARG A 241 15.48 -1.16 9.89
C ARG A 241 16.78 -0.92 9.12
N ARG A 242 16.73 -0.86 7.78
CA ARG A 242 17.89 -0.51 6.93
C ARG A 242 18.39 0.90 7.25
N CYS A 243 17.50 1.89 7.37
CA CYS A 243 17.85 3.26 7.79
C CYS A 243 18.54 3.30 9.16
N ARG A 244 18.01 2.58 10.16
CA ARG A 244 18.62 2.51 11.51
C ARG A 244 20.03 1.91 11.46
N ARG A 245 20.26 0.89 10.63
CA ARG A 245 21.57 0.26 10.44
C ARG A 245 22.55 1.16 9.70
N LEU A 246 22.09 1.93 8.71
CA LEU A 246 22.93 2.88 7.96
C LEU A 246 23.21 4.18 8.74
N ARG A 247 22.39 4.51 9.75
CA ARG A 247 22.44 5.79 10.45
C ARG A 247 23.83 6.17 10.99
N PRO A 248 24.61 5.28 11.63
CA PRO A 248 25.91 5.68 12.19
C PRO A 248 26.93 6.05 11.11
N LEU A 249 27.01 5.23 10.05
CA LEU A 249 27.82 5.51 8.87
C LEU A 249 27.39 6.84 8.23
N TRP A 250 26.09 7.01 8.00
CA TRP A 250 25.52 8.23 7.41
C TRP A 250 25.86 9.48 8.22
N SER A 251 25.69 9.46 9.55
CA SER A 251 25.95 10.64 10.40
C SER A 251 27.41 11.06 10.40
N GLU A 252 28.36 10.12 10.37
CA GLU A 252 29.78 10.46 10.33
C GLU A 252 30.22 11.01 8.98
N LEU A 253 29.72 10.42 7.88
CA LEU A 253 30.05 10.84 6.53
C LEU A 253 29.47 12.23 6.21
N THR A 254 28.21 12.47 6.55
CA THR A 254 27.56 13.77 6.37
C THR A 254 28.12 14.85 7.29
N ALA A 255 28.60 14.50 8.49
CA ALA A 255 29.34 15.43 9.34
C ALA A 255 30.71 15.81 8.75
N ALA A 256 31.35 14.93 7.97
CA ALA A 256 32.61 15.22 7.29
C ALA A 256 32.41 15.98 5.95
N VAL A 257 31.23 15.85 5.34
CA VAL A 257 30.85 16.50 4.09
C VAL A 257 29.45 17.11 4.26
N PRO A 258 29.30 18.26 4.91
CA PRO A 258 27.97 18.86 5.11
C PRO A 258 27.33 19.37 3.81
N GLU A 259 28.15 19.63 2.78
CA GLU A 259 27.75 20.21 1.49
C GLU A 259 26.77 19.34 0.69
N ILE A 260 26.76 18.04 0.95
CA ILE A 260 25.94 17.03 0.24
C ILE A 260 24.61 16.73 0.96
N VAL A 261 24.40 17.30 2.16
CA VAL A 261 23.18 17.04 2.93
C VAL A 261 22.04 17.82 2.27
N LEU A 262 21.07 17.11 1.73
CA LEU A 262 19.90 17.73 1.14
C LEU A 262 19.14 18.48 2.25
N PRO A 263 18.39 19.55 1.96
CA PRO A 263 17.52 20.17 2.95
C PRO A 263 16.38 19.22 3.36
N ALA A 264 16.01 19.19 4.64
CA ALA A 264 14.91 18.35 5.14
C ALA A 264 13.55 19.03 4.84
N SER A 265 12.85 18.55 3.82
CA SER A 265 11.49 19.00 3.47
C SER A 265 10.42 18.16 4.17
N GLY A 266 10.23 18.40 5.47
CA GLY A 266 9.11 17.84 6.24
C GLY A 266 9.19 16.33 6.55
N PRO A 267 8.09 15.71 7.01
CA PRO A 267 8.04 14.29 7.32
C PRO A 267 8.14 13.44 6.03
N VAL A 268 9.25 12.73 5.88
CA VAL A 268 9.54 11.89 4.69
C VAL A 268 9.20 10.42 4.97
N PRO A 269 8.49 9.71 4.07
CA PRO A 269 8.22 8.28 4.22
C PRO A 269 9.52 7.45 4.26
N PRO A 270 9.51 6.25 4.89
CA PRO A 270 10.72 5.46 5.16
C PRO A 270 11.54 5.11 3.91
N ASP A 271 10.87 4.81 2.78
CA ASP A 271 11.53 4.47 1.53
C ASP A 271 12.23 5.66 0.89
N ALA A 272 11.55 6.82 0.85
CA ALA A 272 12.15 8.05 0.38
C ALA A 272 13.33 8.49 1.27
N ARG A 273 13.23 8.25 2.58
CA ARG A 273 14.34 8.46 3.51
C ARG A 273 15.51 7.52 3.24
N LEU A 274 15.25 6.24 2.96
CA LEU A 274 16.29 5.26 2.63
C LEU A 274 17.03 5.63 1.34
N LEU A 275 16.27 5.98 0.30
CA LEU A 275 16.82 6.47 -0.98
C LEU A 275 17.70 7.69 -0.77
N ARG A 276 17.20 8.68 -0.04
CA ARG A 276 17.95 9.89 0.29
C ARG A 276 19.22 9.60 1.06
N MET A 277 19.15 8.79 2.12
CA MET A 277 20.34 8.37 2.87
C MET A 277 21.36 7.65 1.98
N THR A 278 20.89 6.84 1.02
CA THR A 278 21.75 6.12 0.07
C THR A 278 22.48 7.07 -0.87
N VAL A 279 21.77 8.07 -1.43
CA VAL A 279 22.35 9.11 -2.29
C VAL A 279 23.37 9.95 -1.49
N GLU A 280 22.99 10.45 -0.31
CA GLU A 280 23.88 11.25 0.53
C GLU A 280 25.15 10.46 0.94
N ILE A 281 25.03 9.16 1.28
CA ILE A 281 26.22 8.33 1.55
C ILE A 281 27.10 8.24 0.30
N ARG A 282 26.52 7.98 -0.88
CA ARG A 282 27.28 7.84 -2.12
C ARG A 282 28.03 9.12 -2.47
N ASP A 283 27.36 10.26 -2.36
CA ASP A 283 27.98 11.56 -2.60
C ASP A 283 29.11 11.82 -1.60
N ALA A 284 28.90 11.47 -0.32
CA ALA A 284 29.94 11.60 0.70
C ALA A 284 31.16 10.76 0.37
N LEU A 285 30.94 9.51 -0.06
CA LEU A 285 32.00 8.59 -0.46
C LEU A 285 32.78 9.14 -1.66
N MET A 286 32.11 9.66 -2.68
CA MET A 286 32.76 10.28 -3.84
C MET A 286 33.61 11.49 -3.45
N HIS A 287 33.14 12.32 -2.52
CA HIS A 287 33.90 13.46 -2.01
C HIS A 287 35.11 13.03 -1.18
N LEU A 288 34.94 12.05 -0.30
CA LEU A 288 36.00 11.55 0.60
C LEU A 288 37.05 10.72 -0.13
N HIS A 289 36.72 10.11 -1.26
CA HIS A 289 37.67 9.33 -2.07
C HIS A 289 38.92 10.14 -2.45
N ARG A 290 38.76 11.46 -2.63
CA ARG A 290 39.85 12.40 -2.97
C ARG A 290 40.86 12.60 -1.84
N TYR A 291 40.54 12.18 -0.62
CA TYR A 291 41.38 12.30 0.57
C TYR A 291 41.92 10.94 1.03
N LEU A 292 41.73 9.88 0.23
CA LEU A 292 42.30 8.58 0.54
C LEU A 292 43.83 8.64 0.45
N PRO A 293 44.54 8.04 1.41
CA PRO A 293 45.99 7.92 1.32
C PRO A 293 46.38 7.09 0.08
N ALA A 294 47.48 7.46 -0.57
CA ALA A 294 48.04 6.72 -1.71
C ALA A 294 48.23 5.23 -1.36
N GLU A 295 47.89 4.34 -2.31
CA GLU A 295 47.90 2.90 -2.08
C GLU A 295 49.27 2.38 -1.62
N GLN A 296 49.26 1.61 -0.53
CA GLN A 296 50.26 0.56 -0.31
C GLN A 296 49.64 -0.73 -0.83
N THR A 297 50.18 -1.25 -1.93
CA THR A 297 49.71 -2.45 -2.63
C THR A 297 49.55 -3.60 -1.64
N THR A 298 48.31 -3.88 -1.24
CA THR A 298 48.01 -5.02 -0.36
C THR A 298 47.48 -6.14 -1.25
N PRO A 299 48.12 -7.32 -1.32
CA PRO A 299 47.63 -8.40 -2.17
C PRO A 299 46.33 -9.00 -1.60
N GLY A 300 45.22 -8.82 -2.33
CA GLY A 300 43.92 -9.44 -2.05
C GLY A 300 42.71 -8.52 -2.30
N PRO A 301 41.49 -9.06 -2.46
CA PRO A 301 40.29 -8.23 -2.59
C PRO A 301 40.09 -7.40 -1.31
N PRO A 302 39.90 -6.08 -1.41
CA PRO A 302 39.85 -5.23 -0.22
C PRO A 302 38.66 -5.60 0.68
N SER A 303 38.92 -5.94 1.94
CA SER A 303 37.87 -6.17 2.94
C SER A 303 37.08 -4.89 3.22
N ASN A 304 35.79 -5.01 3.58
CA ASN A 304 34.97 -3.87 4.00
C ASN A 304 35.54 -3.17 5.25
N GLU A 305 36.24 -3.90 6.12
CA GLU A 305 36.93 -3.34 7.28
C GLU A 305 38.14 -2.49 6.88
N TYR A 306 38.90 -2.96 5.89
CA TYR A 306 40.02 -2.22 5.31
C TYR A 306 39.55 -0.91 4.69
N TYR A 307 38.47 -0.98 3.91
CA TYR A 307 37.86 0.18 3.28
C TYR A 307 37.30 1.19 4.31
N ALA A 308 36.57 0.71 5.33
CA ALA A 308 36.09 1.55 6.42
C ALA A 308 37.23 2.29 7.14
N ARG A 309 38.36 1.61 7.39
CA ARG A 309 39.54 2.23 8.01
C ARG A 309 40.16 3.32 7.15
N ARG A 310 40.31 3.10 5.83
CA ARG A 310 40.82 4.13 4.92
C ARG A 310 39.87 5.33 4.83
N LEU A 311 38.57 5.07 4.82
CA LEU A 311 37.57 6.14 4.79
C LEU A 311 37.61 7.00 6.07
N ARG A 312 37.86 6.41 7.25
CA ARG A 312 38.11 7.19 8.47
C ARG A 312 39.37 8.04 8.38
N GLN A 313 40.45 7.52 7.80
CA GLN A 313 41.67 8.31 7.56
C GLN A 313 41.39 9.49 6.63
N ALA A 314 40.61 9.27 5.57
CA ALA A 314 40.17 10.33 4.65
C ALA A 314 39.32 11.40 5.36
N ILE A 315 38.40 11.00 6.25
CA ILE A 315 37.64 11.94 7.09
C ILE A 315 38.57 12.78 7.96
N THR A 316 39.54 12.14 8.62
CA THR A 316 40.52 12.86 9.46
C THR A 316 41.37 13.81 8.64
N ALA A 317 41.86 13.39 7.47
CA ALA A 317 42.65 14.21 6.57
C ALA A 317 41.86 15.43 6.07
N LYS A 318 40.60 15.24 5.64
CA LYS A 318 39.71 16.33 5.24
C LYS A 318 39.45 17.31 6.39
N ARG A 319 39.16 16.81 7.60
CA ARG A 319 38.95 17.64 8.81
C ARG A 319 40.21 18.42 9.21
N ALA A 320 41.40 17.86 8.95
CA ALA A 320 42.67 18.52 9.18
C ALA A 320 43.04 19.56 8.10
N GLY A 321 42.19 19.76 7.08
CA GLY A 321 42.42 20.71 6.00
C GLY A 321 43.48 20.26 4.98
N ALA A 322 43.77 18.96 4.89
CA ALA A 322 44.70 18.44 3.89
C ALA A 322 44.20 18.73 2.46
N ALA A 323 45.11 18.99 1.53
CA ALA A 323 44.75 19.13 0.13
C ALA A 323 44.28 17.79 -0.47
N PRO A 324 43.31 17.79 -1.41
CA PRO A 324 42.91 16.58 -2.12
C PRO A 324 44.11 15.92 -2.82
N ALA A 325 44.26 14.61 -2.68
CA ALA A 325 45.31 13.86 -3.35
C ALA A 325 45.07 13.88 -4.87
N ALA A 326 46.04 14.37 -5.62
CA ALA A 326 46.00 14.34 -7.07
C ALA A 326 46.28 12.92 -7.57
N GLY A 327 45.28 12.25 -8.15
CA GLY A 327 45.54 11.23 -9.17
C GLY A 327 45.58 9.77 -8.74
N THR A 328 44.64 9.30 -7.91
CA THR A 328 44.33 7.86 -7.91
C THR A 328 42.82 7.67 -8.06
N ARG A 329 42.37 7.52 -9.31
CA ARG A 329 41.05 6.94 -9.61
C ARG A 329 41.16 5.44 -9.36
N GLU A 330 41.18 5.04 -8.09
CA GLU A 330 40.92 3.65 -7.74
C GLU A 330 39.52 3.32 -8.29
N ALA A 331 39.37 2.13 -8.89
CA ALA A 331 38.10 1.70 -9.46
C ALA A 331 37.03 1.78 -8.37
N ASP A 332 36.13 2.75 -8.52
CA ASP A 332 35.24 3.19 -7.47
C ASP A 332 34.26 2.05 -7.13
N ARG A 333 34.56 1.32 -6.05
CA ARG A 333 33.77 0.19 -5.54
C ARG A 333 32.30 0.56 -5.30
N PHE A 334 32.03 1.86 -5.12
CA PHE A 334 30.69 2.42 -4.95
C PHE A 334 30.31 3.48 -6.00
N GLY A 335 31.24 3.88 -6.89
CA GLY A 335 30.99 4.89 -7.93
C GLY A 335 30.51 4.32 -9.26
N THR A 336 30.76 3.05 -9.54
CA THR A 336 30.05 2.36 -10.62
C THR A 336 28.60 2.14 -10.17
N PRO A 337 27.60 2.80 -10.79
CA PRO A 337 26.21 2.53 -10.46
C PRO A 337 25.96 1.04 -10.71
N SER A 338 25.58 0.31 -9.66
CA SER A 338 24.97 -0.99 -9.90
C SER A 338 23.67 -0.75 -10.69
N SER A 339 23.30 -1.68 -11.56
CA SER A 339 21.99 -1.61 -12.22
C SER A 339 20.83 -1.87 -11.26
N ASP A 340 21.11 -2.24 -10.00
CA ASP A 340 20.15 -2.69 -9.00
C ASP A 340 20.37 -2.01 -7.64
N LEU A 341 19.45 -1.10 -7.29
CA LEU A 341 19.43 -0.38 -6.01
C LEU A 341 19.52 -1.31 -4.78
N ASP A 342 18.92 -2.50 -4.82
CA ASP A 342 18.99 -3.43 -3.69
C ASP A 342 20.39 -4.03 -3.51
N SER A 343 21.16 -4.16 -4.59
CA SER A 343 22.57 -4.56 -4.52
C SER A 343 23.43 -3.47 -3.87
N ASP A 344 23.18 -2.20 -4.18
CA ASP A 344 23.89 -1.06 -3.57
C ASP A 344 23.56 -0.92 -2.08
N ILE A 345 22.28 -1.04 -1.71
CA ILE A 345 21.87 -1.03 -0.30
C ILE A 345 22.53 -2.17 0.48
N ARG A 346 22.63 -3.38 -0.09
CA ARG A 346 23.33 -4.50 0.55
C ARG A 346 24.80 -4.19 0.82
N ARG A 347 25.51 -3.64 -0.17
CA ARG A 347 26.92 -3.24 -0.03
C ARG A 347 27.11 -2.17 1.05
N LEU A 348 26.23 -1.16 1.10
CA LEU A 348 26.27 -0.13 2.14
C LEU A 348 25.98 -0.70 3.54
N LEU A 349 25.09 -1.67 3.67
CA LEU A 349 24.81 -2.33 4.94
C LEU A 349 25.97 -3.21 5.42
N GLU A 350 26.73 -3.81 4.52
CA GLU A 350 27.97 -4.51 4.87
C GLU A 350 29.06 -3.53 5.32
N LEU A 351 29.19 -2.40 4.63
CA LEU A 351 30.11 -1.34 5.04
C LEU A 351 29.74 -0.76 6.41
N ALA A 352 28.46 -0.47 6.65
CA ALA A 352 27.98 0.03 7.93
C ALA A 352 28.21 -0.97 9.07
N ARG A 353 28.10 -2.28 8.80
CA ARG A 353 28.46 -3.32 9.77
C ARG A 353 29.95 -3.29 10.10
N ALA A 354 30.82 -3.24 9.10
CA ALA A 354 32.27 -3.10 9.30
C ALA A 354 32.65 -1.80 10.03
N TRP A 355 31.86 -0.74 9.84
CA TRP A 355 32.03 0.54 10.54
C TRP A 355 31.80 0.42 12.06
N GLN A 356 30.76 -0.32 12.46
CA GLN A 356 30.36 -0.47 13.86
C GLN A 356 31.27 -1.41 14.67
N ILE A 357 31.80 -2.47 14.07
CA ILE A 357 32.62 -3.50 14.76
C ILE A 357 33.84 -2.90 15.46
N ARG A 358 34.33 -1.73 15.02
CA ARG A 358 35.53 -1.11 15.59
C ARG A 358 35.26 -0.09 16.69
N GLU A 359 34.10 0.57 16.73
CA GLU A 359 33.76 1.46 17.85
C GLU A 359 33.69 0.70 19.18
N THR A 360 33.27 -0.56 19.13
CA THR A 360 33.20 -1.44 20.30
C THR A 360 34.57 -1.97 20.76
N HIS A 361 35.63 -1.84 19.95
CA HIS A 361 36.99 -2.29 20.29
C HIS A 361 37.95 -1.15 20.68
N THR A 362 37.52 0.11 20.60
CA THR A 362 38.34 1.29 20.93
C THR A 362 38.14 1.82 22.36
N VAL A 363 37.60 1.04 23.30
CA VAL A 363 37.64 1.36 24.73
C VAL A 363 38.64 0.46 25.47
N PRO A 364 39.91 0.87 25.64
CA PRO A 364 40.74 0.45 26.74
C PRO A 364 40.80 1.61 27.77
N THR A 365 39.92 1.59 28.76
CA THR A 365 40.06 2.46 29.94
C THR A 365 41.21 1.93 30.80
N GLY A 366 42.20 2.79 31.01
CA GLY A 366 43.51 2.43 31.52
C GLY A 366 43.56 1.81 32.91
N LEU A 367 44.46 0.85 33.04
CA LEU A 367 45.08 0.43 34.30
C LEU A 367 46.61 0.49 34.12
N THR A 368 47.12 1.69 33.89
CA THR A 368 48.57 1.99 33.96
C THR A 368 48.74 3.41 34.50
N LYS A 369 48.47 3.56 35.80
CA LYS A 369 49.05 4.61 36.65
C LYS A 369 48.72 4.28 38.10
N LEU A 370 49.64 3.57 38.75
CA LEU A 370 49.96 3.71 40.18
C LEU A 370 51.21 2.86 40.50
N LEU A 371 52.33 3.23 39.90
CA LEU A 371 53.67 2.97 40.44
C LEU A 371 54.43 4.29 40.46
N SER A 372 54.28 5.03 41.56
CA SER A 372 55.22 6.01 42.13
C SER A 372 54.50 6.58 43.36
N LYS A 373 54.93 6.41 44.61
CA LYS A 373 56.22 6.73 45.27
C LYS A 373 56.01 6.43 46.79
N PRO A 374 56.95 6.69 47.73
CA PRO A 374 58.40 6.47 47.81
C PRO A 374 58.81 5.59 49.02
N SER A 375 60.09 5.25 49.04
CA SER A 375 60.91 4.89 50.21
C SER A 375 60.61 5.72 51.48
N ARG A 376 60.51 5.04 52.62
CA ARG A 376 60.84 5.58 53.96
C ARG A 376 61.64 4.54 54.74
N SER A 377 62.93 4.83 54.89
CA SER A 377 63.77 4.45 56.02
C SER A 377 63.56 5.48 57.15
N GLY A 378 63.43 5.02 58.39
CA GLY A 378 63.28 5.82 59.60
C GLY A 378 62.59 5.02 60.67
#